data_AF-A0A7J9XSH9-F1
#
_entry.id   AF-A0A7J9XSH9-F1
#
_cell.length_a   1.000
_cell.length_b   1.000
_cell.length_c   1.000
_cell.angle_alpha   90.00
_cell.angle_beta   90.00
_cell.angle_gamma   90.00
#
_symmetry.space_group_name_H-M   'P 1'
#
loop_
_entity.id
_entity.type
_entity.pdbx_description
1 polymer ?
#
loop_
_entity_poly.entity_id
_entity_poly.type
_entity_poly.pdbx_seq_one_letter_code
_entity_poly.pdbx_strand_id
1 'polypeptide(L)'
;MLTISSGHNTKYLTDAVGKGREGYYTGAVAAGEPPGRWSGAGAELLGLRGEVDAQQMEAVYTHLLDPRDPASASPATWGEAALLGKPHKNFRSAEDIYQAAVEREPEAGPERRAELRAQAERSERQAVSFIDATFSAPKSISLLGVAFDSPRRGRPVTSRPPRRGTPT
;
A
#
# COMPACT_ATOMS: atom_id res chain seq x y z
N MET A 1 3.84 13.23 13.04
CA MET A 1 3.74 14.09 11.84
C MET A 1 2.64 13.53 10.96
N LEU A 2 1.81 14.38 10.35
CA LEU A 2 0.77 13.98 9.40
C LEU A 2 1.20 14.42 8.00
N THR A 3 1.15 13.51 7.04
CA THR A 3 1.33 13.80 5.61
C THR A 3 0.11 13.37 4.83
N ILE A 4 -0.27 14.15 3.82
CA ILE A 4 -1.42 13.88 2.97
C ILE A 4 -0.96 13.78 1.52
N SER A 5 -1.38 12.72 0.84
CA SER A 5 -1.10 12.49 -0.58
C SER A 5 -2.34 11.93 -1.29
N SER A 6 -2.37 12.05 -2.62
CA SER A 6 -3.38 11.39 -3.46
C SER A 6 -2.85 10.06 -3.98
N GLY A 7 -3.71 9.05 -4.01
CA GLY A 7 -3.42 7.74 -4.57
C GLY A 7 -4.28 7.41 -5.79
N HIS A 8 -3.72 6.60 -6.68
CA HIS A 8 -4.37 6.20 -7.94
C HIS A 8 -4.63 4.69 -8.02
N ASN A 9 -3.90 3.88 -7.22
CA ASN A 9 -4.01 2.43 -7.19
C ASN A 9 -3.87 1.92 -5.76
N THR A 10 -4.81 1.09 -5.31
CA THR A 10 -4.85 0.53 -3.94
C THR A 10 -3.77 -0.51 -3.68
N LYS A 11 -3.20 -1.14 -4.73
CA LYS A 11 -2.21 -2.22 -4.60
C LYS A 11 -0.99 -1.84 -3.76
N TYR A 12 -0.56 -0.58 -3.85
CA TYR A 12 0.54 -0.05 -3.02
C TYR A 12 0.30 -0.23 -1.51
N LEU A 13 -0.96 -0.17 -1.06
CA LEU A 13 -1.33 -0.31 0.35
C LEU A 13 -1.48 -1.77 0.77
N THR A 14 -1.83 -2.66 -0.16
CA THR A 14 -2.12 -4.06 0.13
C THR A 14 -0.95 -5.00 -0.16
N ASP A 15 0.04 -4.56 -0.94
CA ASP A 15 1.14 -5.40 -1.39
C ASP A 15 2.09 -5.86 -0.28
N ALA A 16 2.19 -5.12 0.83
CA ALA A 16 3.02 -5.47 1.97
C ALA A 16 2.31 -6.38 2.99
N VAL A 17 1.00 -6.59 2.84
CA VAL A 17 0.20 -7.41 3.75
C VAL A 17 0.56 -8.89 3.55
N GLY A 18 0.93 -9.58 4.63
CA GLY A 18 1.27 -11.01 4.58
C GLY A 18 2.56 -11.37 3.82
N LYS A 19 3.24 -10.41 3.19
CA LYS A 19 4.57 -10.60 2.61
C LYS A 19 5.61 -10.29 3.67
N GLY A 20 6.23 -11.33 4.25
CA GLY A 20 7.32 -11.20 5.22
C GLY A 20 8.40 -10.25 4.70
N ARG A 21 8.85 -9.32 5.55
CA ARG A 21 9.98 -8.44 5.18
C ARG A 21 11.29 -9.20 5.40
N GLU A 22 12.18 -9.16 4.42
CA GLU A 22 13.59 -9.48 4.63
C GLU A 22 14.21 -8.37 5.51
N GLY A 23 14.14 -8.56 6.83
CA GLY A 23 14.58 -7.57 7.81
C GLY A 23 16.10 -7.57 7.99
N TYR A 24 16.81 -6.60 7.41
CA TYR A 24 18.26 -6.41 7.63
C TYR A 24 18.63 -5.88 9.04
N TYR A 25 17.65 -5.50 9.87
CA TYR A 25 17.91 -4.97 11.22
C TYR A 25 17.11 -5.62 12.35
N THR A 26 16.03 -6.34 12.06
CA THR A 26 15.26 -7.11 13.06
C THR A 26 14.62 -8.30 12.36
N GLY A 27 14.77 -9.51 12.89
CA GLY A 27 13.98 -10.68 12.45
C GLY A 27 12.51 -10.62 12.91
N ALA A 28 12.00 -9.42 13.22
CA ALA A 28 10.74 -9.21 13.94
C ALA A 28 9.50 -9.17 13.03
N VAL A 29 9.66 -9.16 11.71
CA VAL A 29 8.51 -9.11 10.78
C VAL A 29 8.53 -10.27 9.79
N ALA A 30 8.67 -11.49 10.32
CA ALA A 30 8.61 -12.71 9.51
C ALA A 30 7.24 -12.91 8.83
N ALA A 31 6.17 -12.30 9.36
CA ALA A 31 4.78 -12.47 8.91
C ALA A 31 4.23 -11.35 8.00
N GLY A 32 5.03 -10.31 7.69
CA GLY A 32 4.56 -9.14 6.94
C GLY A 32 3.75 -8.15 7.78
N GLU A 33 3.25 -7.09 7.16
CA GLU A 33 2.37 -6.13 7.85
C GLU A 33 0.98 -6.77 8.07
N PRO A 34 0.31 -6.51 9.19
CA PRO A 34 -1.05 -6.97 9.42
C PRO A 34 -2.04 -6.28 8.45
N PRO A 35 -3.19 -6.92 8.15
CA PRO A 35 -4.23 -6.28 7.35
C PRO A 35 -4.72 -4.97 7.98
N GLY A 36 -5.05 -4.00 7.12
CA GLY A 36 -5.73 -2.77 7.53
C GLY A 36 -7.11 -3.05 8.13
N ARG A 37 -7.75 -2.03 8.71
CA ARG A 37 -9.11 -2.14 9.25
C ARG A 37 -10.01 -1.02 8.72
N TRP A 38 -11.24 -1.37 8.37
CA TRP A 38 -12.27 -0.40 8.04
C TRP A 38 -12.65 0.42 9.28
N SER A 39 -12.81 1.73 9.09
CA SER A 39 -13.16 2.64 10.18
C SER A 39 -13.96 3.86 9.69
N GLY A 40 -14.71 4.48 10.61
CA GLY A 40 -15.50 5.69 10.36
C GLY A 40 -16.94 5.42 9.93
N ALA A 41 -17.80 6.43 10.13
CA ALA A 41 -19.24 6.32 9.89
C ALA A 41 -19.59 5.99 8.43
N GLY A 42 -18.80 6.46 7.45
CA GLY A 42 -18.99 6.12 6.04
C GLY A 42 -18.80 4.63 5.76
N ALA A 43 -17.78 4.01 6.35
CA ALA A 43 -17.56 2.56 6.26
C ALA A 43 -18.73 1.79 6.90
N GLU A 44 -19.20 2.23 8.07
CA GLU A 44 -20.35 1.60 8.74
C GLU A 44 -21.65 1.69 7.93
N LEU A 45 -21.94 2.84 7.32
CA LEU A 45 -23.10 3.04 6.44
C LEU A 45 -23.07 2.15 5.19
N LEU A 46 -21.86 1.85 4.71
CA LEU A 46 -21.61 0.97 3.56
C LEU A 46 -21.47 -0.51 3.97
N GLY A 47 -21.58 -0.83 5.26
CA GLY A 47 -21.42 -2.20 5.76
C GLY A 47 -19.97 -2.71 5.78
N LEU A 48 -18.99 -1.84 5.55
CA LEU A 48 -17.57 -2.16 5.59
C LEU A 48 -17.09 -2.20 7.05
N ARG A 49 -16.65 -3.36 7.52
CA ARG A 49 -16.23 -3.60 8.91
C ARG A 49 -15.06 -4.59 8.98
N GLY A 50 -14.31 -4.53 10.06
CA GLY A 50 -13.25 -5.49 10.33
C GLY A 50 -12.02 -5.27 9.47
N GLU A 51 -11.37 -6.36 9.08
CA GLU A 51 -10.14 -6.34 8.29
C GLU A 51 -10.42 -5.98 6.83
N VAL A 52 -9.49 -5.25 6.23
CA VAL A 52 -9.56 -4.85 4.83
C VAL A 52 -9.13 -6.02 3.96
N ASP A 53 -10.06 -6.52 3.15
CA ASP A 53 -9.76 -7.38 2.01
C ASP A 53 -9.27 -6.53 0.83
N ALA A 54 -8.22 -7.00 0.14
CA ALA A 54 -7.57 -6.25 -0.94
C ALA A 54 -8.51 -6.06 -2.14
N GLN A 55 -9.31 -7.08 -2.47
CA GLN A 55 -10.23 -7.02 -3.59
C GLN A 55 -11.43 -6.10 -3.29
N GLN A 56 -11.97 -6.16 -2.07
CA GLN A 56 -13.01 -5.23 -1.62
C GLN A 56 -12.50 -3.77 -1.63
N MET A 57 -11.25 -3.55 -1.20
CA MET A 57 -10.63 -2.22 -1.26
C MET A 57 -10.50 -1.70 -2.70
N GLU A 58 -10.07 -2.56 -3.63
CA GLU A 58 -9.98 -2.23 -5.06
C GLU A 58 -11.36 -1.93 -5.66
N ALA A 59 -12.37 -2.75 -5.36
CA ALA A 59 -13.76 -2.53 -5.80
C ALA A 59 -14.28 -1.16 -5.37
N VAL A 60 -14.06 -0.77 -4.11
CA VAL A 60 -14.60 0.47 -3.54
C VAL A 60 -13.82 1.70 -4.02
N TYR A 61 -12.49 1.70 -3.97
CA TYR A 61 -11.72 2.92 -4.25
C TYR A 61 -11.34 3.08 -5.72
N THR A 62 -11.03 1.99 -6.42
CA THR A 62 -10.61 2.03 -7.82
C THR A 62 -11.79 1.95 -8.77
N HIS A 63 -12.82 1.17 -8.44
CA HIS A 63 -13.99 0.99 -9.31
C HIS A 63 -15.24 1.74 -8.85
N LEU A 64 -15.22 2.31 -7.63
CA LEU A 64 -16.36 3.01 -7.03
C LEU A 64 -17.62 2.15 -6.96
N LEU A 65 -17.46 0.83 -6.78
CA LEU A 65 -18.58 -0.09 -6.65
C LEU A 65 -19.20 0.02 -5.25
N ASP A 66 -20.52 -0.06 -5.19
CA ASP A 66 -21.24 -0.11 -3.92
C ASP A 66 -21.01 -1.47 -3.25
N PRO A 67 -20.32 -1.53 -2.10
CA PRO A 67 -19.99 -2.80 -1.44
C PRO A 67 -21.22 -3.53 -0.89
N ARG A 68 -22.40 -2.88 -0.89
CA ARG A 68 -23.67 -3.49 -0.50
C ARG A 68 -24.32 -4.27 -1.64
N ASP A 69 -23.86 -4.08 -2.88
CA ASP A 69 -24.30 -4.85 -4.03
C ASP A 69 -23.52 -6.17 -4.11
N PRO A 70 -24.17 -7.35 -4.09
CA PRO A 70 -23.49 -8.63 -4.24
C PRO A 70 -22.60 -8.74 -5.49
N ALA A 71 -22.94 -8.03 -6.57
CA ALA A 71 -22.14 -8.02 -7.80
C ALA A 71 -20.76 -7.36 -7.60
N SER A 72 -20.55 -6.57 -6.54
CA SER A 72 -19.24 -5.99 -6.21
C SER A 72 -18.26 -7.01 -5.60
N ALA A 73 -18.72 -8.19 -5.21
CA ALA A 73 -17.93 -9.18 -4.48
C ALA A 73 -16.93 -9.96 -5.34
N SER A 74 -17.03 -9.91 -6.67
CA SER A 74 -16.14 -10.62 -7.58
C SER A 74 -15.81 -9.78 -8.81
N PRO A 75 -14.55 -9.76 -9.28
CA PRO A 75 -14.16 -9.05 -10.50
C PRO A 75 -14.95 -9.49 -11.73
N ALA A 76 -15.44 -10.74 -11.74
CA ALA A 76 -16.24 -11.28 -12.83
C ALA A 76 -17.63 -10.61 -12.95
N THR A 77 -18.15 -10.03 -11.88
CA THR A 77 -19.49 -9.43 -11.81
C THR A 77 -19.47 -7.91 -11.65
N TRP A 78 -18.30 -7.29 -11.57
CA TRP A 78 -18.15 -5.84 -11.36
C TRP A 78 -18.83 -4.98 -12.43
N GLY A 79 -18.94 -5.48 -13.67
CA GLY A 79 -19.64 -4.77 -14.75
C GLY A 79 -21.14 -4.59 -14.53
N GLU A 80 -21.72 -5.36 -13.60
CA GLU A 80 -23.15 -5.35 -13.27
C GLU A 80 -23.44 -4.62 -11.95
N ALA A 81 -22.40 -4.31 -11.16
CA ALA A 81 -22.54 -3.76 -9.83
C ALA A 81 -22.97 -2.28 -9.84
N ALA A 82 -23.81 -1.91 -8.88
CA ALA A 82 -24.15 -0.53 -8.60
C ALA A 82 -22.90 0.29 -8.22
N LEU A 83 -22.91 1.57 -8.58
CA LEU A 83 -21.82 2.50 -8.28
C LEU A 83 -22.16 3.40 -7.08
N LEU A 84 -21.17 3.69 -6.25
CA LEU A 84 -21.23 4.71 -5.19
C LEU A 84 -21.34 6.13 -5.74
N GLY A 85 -20.95 6.34 -6.99
CA GLY A 85 -20.92 7.66 -7.60
C GLY A 85 -20.61 7.61 -9.10
N LYS A 86 -20.15 8.74 -9.63
CA LYS A 86 -19.71 8.82 -11.03
C LYS A 86 -18.41 8.04 -11.20
N PRO A 87 -18.30 7.18 -12.24
CA PRO A 87 -17.03 6.53 -12.56
C PRO A 87 -15.89 7.54 -12.71
N HIS A 88 -14.67 7.07 -12.43
CA HIS A 88 -13.47 7.84 -12.71
C HIS A 88 -13.38 8.23 -14.18
N LYS A 89 -12.78 9.39 -14.45
CA LYS A 89 -12.51 9.81 -15.82
C LYS A 89 -11.38 8.97 -16.41
N ASN A 90 -11.62 8.41 -17.59
CA ASN A 90 -10.57 7.78 -18.37
C ASN A 90 -9.72 8.87 -19.03
N PHE A 91 -8.48 8.99 -18.59
CA PHE A 91 -7.48 9.83 -19.24
C PHE A 91 -6.76 9.03 -20.32
N ARG A 92 -6.16 9.73 -21.26
CA ARG A 92 -5.33 9.11 -22.30
C ARG A 92 -4.10 8.49 -21.65
N SER A 93 -3.76 7.28 -22.05
CA SER A 93 -2.53 6.64 -21.59
C SER A 93 -1.30 7.37 -22.14
N ALA A 94 -0.15 7.17 -21.50
CA ALA A 94 1.13 7.64 -22.03
C ALA A 94 1.35 7.18 -23.48
N GLU A 95 0.93 5.95 -23.81
CA GLU A 95 1.05 5.42 -25.18
C GLU A 95 0.12 6.17 -26.16
N ASP A 96 -1.14 6.41 -25.81
CA ASP A 96 -2.05 7.18 -26.66
C ASP A 96 -1.56 8.61 -26.88
N ILE A 97 -0.93 9.21 -25.87
CA ILE A 97 -0.35 10.55 -25.95
C ILE A 97 0.88 10.52 -26.88
N TYR A 98 1.74 9.50 -26.73
CA TYR A 98 2.91 9.31 -27.57
C TYR A 98 2.53 9.09 -29.04
N GLN A 99 1.59 8.20 -29.33
CA GLN A 99 1.15 7.92 -30.70
C GLN A 99 0.62 9.17 -31.39
N ALA A 100 -0.24 9.94 -30.72
CA ALA A 100 -0.73 11.19 -31.28
C ALA A 100 0.36 12.28 -31.41
N ALA A 101 1.46 12.19 -30.66
CA ALA A 101 2.60 13.08 -30.86
C ALA A 101 3.43 12.66 -32.09
N VAL A 102 3.65 11.37 -32.28
CA VAL A 102 4.33 10.81 -33.46
C VAL A 102 3.53 11.06 -34.74
N GLU A 103 2.20 10.96 -34.70
CA GLU A 103 1.33 11.30 -35.84
C GLU A 103 1.46 12.76 -36.28
N ARG A 104 1.80 13.68 -35.36
CA ARG A 104 2.06 15.09 -35.69
C ARG A 104 3.48 15.33 -36.22
N GLU A 105 4.42 14.45 -35.89
CA GLU A 105 5.83 14.52 -36.32
C GLU A 105 6.27 13.18 -36.95
N PRO A 106 5.72 12.77 -38.11
CA PRO A 106 5.95 11.44 -38.68
C PRO A 106 7.43 11.20 -39.06
N GLU A 107 8.12 12.25 -39.50
CA GLU A 107 9.55 12.28 -39.86
C GLU A 107 10.48 12.39 -38.63
N ALA A 108 9.94 12.33 -37.40
CA ALA A 108 10.76 12.41 -36.19
C ALA A 108 11.81 11.30 -36.16
N GLY A 109 13.08 11.70 -36.07
CA GLY A 109 14.20 10.80 -35.85
C GLY A 109 14.16 10.12 -34.47
N PRO A 110 15.07 9.16 -34.21
CA PRO A 110 15.04 8.33 -33.01
C PRO A 110 15.16 9.14 -31.71
N GLU A 111 16.01 10.17 -31.67
CA GLU A 111 16.17 11.04 -30.50
C GLU A 111 14.87 11.79 -30.19
N ARG A 112 14.25 12.38 -31.22
CA ARG A 112 12.98 13.11 -31.05
C ARG A 112 11.86 12.19 -30.58
N ARG A 113 11.78 10.96 -31.08
CA ARG A 113 10.80 9.96 -30.61
C ARG A 113 11.02 9.58 -29.15
N ALA A 114 12.27 9.46 -28.70
CA ALA A 114 12.58 9.22 -27.29
C ALA A 114 12.13 10.40 -26.39
N GLU A 115 12.34 11.64 -26.85
CA GLU A 115 11.83 12.81 -26.15
C GLU A 115 10.29 12.83 -26.06
N LEU A 116 9.61 12.52 -27.16
CA LEU A 116 8.15 12.46 -27.21
C LEU A 116 7.60 11.41 -26.24
N ARG A 117 8.25 10.25 -26.12
CA ARG A 117 7.89 9.22 -25.13
C ARG A 117 8.04 9.73 -23.70
N ALA A 118 9.20 10.32 -23.37
CA ALA A 118 9.43 10.90 -22.04
C ALA A 118 8.49 12.08 -21.71
N GLN A 119 8.04 12.83 -22.72
CA GLN A 119 7.01 13.86 -22.55
C GLN A 119 5.63 13.24 -22.31
N ALA A 120 5.29 12.17 -23.02
CA ALA A 120 4.02 11.48 -22.89
C ALA A 120 3.87 10.83 -21.50
N GLU A 121 4.91 10.17 -21.00
CA GLU A 121 4.95 9.62 -19.64
C GLU A 121 4.72 10.69 -18.57
N ARG A 122 5.34 11.88 -18.73
CA ARG A 122 5.12 13.01 -17.82
C ARG A 122 3.75 13.67 -17.94
N SER A 123 3.10 13.50 -19.10
CA SER A 123 1.81 14.12 -19.41
C SER A 123 0.63 13.22 -19.08
N GLU A 124 0.88 11.93 -18.84
CA GLU A 124 -0.14 10.99 -18.40
C GLU A 124 -0.74 11.46 -17.07
N ARG A 125 -2.07 11.42 -17.00
CA ARG A 125 -2.82 11.76 -15.80
C ARG A 125 -3.62 10.55 -15.39
N GLN A 126 -3.72 10.34 -14.08
CA GLN A 126 -4.55 9.28 -13.52
C GLN A 126 -5.63 9.90 -12.65
N ALA A 127 -6.82 9.31 -12.67
CA ALA A 127 -7.88 9.72 -11.75
C ALA A 127 -7.44 9.46 -10.30
N VAL A 128 -7.76 10.37 -9.40
CA VAL A 128 -7.49 10.19 -7.96
C VAL A 128 -8.52 9.22 -7.40
N SER A 129 -8.05 8.08 -6.91
CA SER A 129 -8.89 7.02 -6.35
C SER A 129 -9.13 7.22 -4.85
N PHE A 130 -8.11 7.70 -4.11
CA PHE A 130 -8.21 7.94 -2.67
C PHE A 130 -7.24 9.03 -2.19
N ILE A 131 -7.44 9.48 -0.96
CA ILE A 131 -6.51 10.32 -0.21
C ILE A 131 -5.86 9.46 0.87
N ASP A 132 -4.54 9.45 0.93
CA ASP A 132 -3.75 8.79 1.97
C ASP A 132 -3.30 9.84 3.00
N ALA A 133 -3.66 9.57 4.25
CA ALA A 133 -3.29 10.37 5.40
C ALA A 133 -2.37 9.53 6.31
N THR A 134 -1.07 9.68 6.13
CA THR A 134 -0.07 8.90 6.86
C THR A 134 0.31 9.58 8.18
N PHE A 135 0.19 8.83 9.28
CA PHE A 135 0.59 9.26 10.62
C PHE A 135 1.93 8.65 11.02
N SER A 136 2.97 9.46 11.09
CA SER A 136 4.30 9.02 11.57
C SER A 136 4.49 9.34 13.04
N ALA A 137 4.74 8.33 13.86
CA ALA A 137 5.11 8.48 15.27
C ALA A 137 6.46 9.20 15.42
N PRO A 138 6.70 9.94 16.52
CA PRO A 138 8.02 10.47 16.83
C PRO A 138 9.06 9.33 16.88
N LYS A 139 10.27 9.58 16.38
CA LYS A 139 11.30 8.53 16.24
C LYS A 139 11.62 7.81 17.56
N SER A 140 11.60 8.53 18.68
CA SER A 140 11.79 7.96 20.02
C SER A 140 10.75 6.88 20.35
N ILE A 141 9.48 7.08 19.98
CA ILE A 141 8.40 6.11 20.18
C ILE A 141 8.59 4.89 19.28
N SER A 142 8.96 5.09 18.01
CA SER A 142 9.24 3.97 17.10
C SER A 142 10.40 3.10 17.60
N LEU A 143 11.49 3.71 18.11
CA LEU A 143 12.61 2.96 18.67
C LEU A 143 12.21 2.20 19.94
N LEU A 144 11.39 2.81 20.80
CA LEU A 144 10.88 2.15 22.00
C LEU A 144 10.01 0.93 21.64
N GLY A 145 9.14 1.04 20.64
CA GLY A 145 8.32 -0.07 20.15
C GLY A 145 9.17 -1.25 19.66
N VAL A 146 10.18 -0.99 18.83
CA VAL A 146 11.10 -2.03 18.33
C VAL A 146 11.90 -2.69 19.46
N ALA A 147 12.32 -1.91 20.47
CA ALA A 147 13.06 -2.43 21.61
C ALA A 147 12.22 -3.41 22.46
N PHE A 148 10.91 -3.20 22.57
CA PHE A 148 10.01 -4.11 23.29
C PHE A 148 9.54 -5.30 22.45
N ASP A 149 9.51 -5.17 21.13
CA ASP A 149 9.14 -6.24 20.20
C ASP A 149 10.30 -7.22 19.92
N SER A 150 11.54 -6.78 20.18
CA SER A 150 12.71 -7.65 20.09
C SER A 150 12.63 -8.77 21.14
N PRO A 151 12.77 -10.06 20.76
CA PRO A 151 12.81 -11.14 21.74
C PRO A 151 13.92 -10.86 22.73
N ARG A 152 13.56 -10.79 24.03
CA ARG A 152 14.54 -10.58 25.11
C ARG A 152 15.67 -11.58 24.94
N ARG A 153 16.85 -11.12 24.52
CA ARG A 153 18.07 -11.92 24.65
C ARG A 153 18.24 -12.20 26.13
N GLY A 154 18.07 -13.46 26.53
CA GLY A 154 18.17 -13.88 27.92
C GLY A 154 19.45 -13.36 28.54
N ARG A 155 19.36 -12.80 29.76
CA ARG A 155 20.55 -12.49 30.57
C ARG A 155 21.37 -13.79 30.69
N PRO A 156 22.67 -13.78 30.40
CA PRO A 156 23.50 -14.92 30.74
C PRO A 156 23.48 -15.08 32.26
N VAL A 157 22.99 -16.24 32.73
CA VAL A 157 23.15 -16.65 34.12
C VAL A 157 24.65 -16.89 34.31
N THR A 158 25.34 -15.95 34.95
CA THR A 158 26.71 -16.18 35.41
C THR A 158 26.66 -17.20 36.54
N SER A 159 26.92 -18.47 36.22
CA SER A 159 27.14 -19.50 37.24
C SER A 159 28.40 -19.13 38.04
N ARG A 160 28.21 -18.80 39.32
CA ARG A 160 29.29 -18.55 40.26
C ARG A 160 30.07 -19.86 40.49
N PRO A 161 31.42 -19.89 40.36
CA PRO A 161 32.17 -21.12 40.54
C PRO A 161 32.15 -21.57 42.02
N PRO A 162 32.22 -22.89 42.30
CA PRO A 162 32.15 -23.41 43.66
C PRO A 162 33.35 -22.96 44.49
N ARG A 163 33.10 -22.54 45.73
CA ARG A 163 34.14 -22.24 46.71
C ARG A 163 34.93 -23.51 47.00
N ARG A 164 36.25 -23.48 46.75
CA ARG A 164 37.17 -24.52 47.24
C ARG A 164 37.13 -24.51 48.77
N GLY A 165 36.76 -25.64 49.36
CA GLY A 165 36.94 -25.89 50.78
C GLY A 165 38.42 -26.05 51.10
N THR A 166 38.86 -25.46 52.21
CA THR A 166 40.17 -25.70 52.81
C THR A 166 40.14 -27.02 53.59
N PRO A 167 41.12 -27.92 53.43
CA PRO A 167 41.26 -29.06 54.31
C PRO A 167 41.88 -28.60 55.65
N THR A 168 41.34 -29.16 56.73
CA THR A 168 41.86 -29.11 58.12
C THR A 168 43.21 -29.80 58.24
#